data_AF-A0AA42NRX2-F1
#
_entry.id   AF-A0AA42NRX2-F1
#
_cell.length_a   1.000
_cell.length_b   1.000
_cell.length_c   1.000
_cell.angle_alpha   90.00
_cell.angle_beta   90.00
_cell.angle_gamma   90.00
#
_symmetry.space_group_name_H-M   'P 1'
#
loop_
_entity.id
_entity.type
_entity.pdbx_description
1 polymer ?
#
loop_
_entity_poly.entity_id
_entity_poly.type
_entity_poly.pdbx_seq_one_letter_code
_entity_poly.pdbx_strand_id
1 'polypeptide(L)'
;MIELIQTGGLHRDTAVWRKGLNDWITLDKTELNQFVDRTLPPPLTGQHVNNTMVWILAFAPILGLFLEYFVAGMFSGGNVELATYKVEEGYYFVITIALNIMLSILDERRLEKAGVKTEKFKGMVWLVPVYLFQRAKALDQSLAYFIVWIVCFLVANYS
;
A
#
# COMPACT_ATOMS: atom_id res chain seq x y z
N MET A 1 5.75 -1.69 32.04
CA MET A 1 5.46 -0.39 31.40
C MET A 1 6.72 0.35 31.01
N ILE A 2 7.66 0.61 31.93
CA ILE A 2 8.96 1.24 31.59
C ILE A 2 9.73 0.43 30.55
N GLU A 3 9.76 -0.89 30.69
CA GLU A 3 10.36 -1.81 29.72
C GLU A 3 9.74 -1.69 28.31
N LEU A 4 8.42 -1.49 28.21
CA LEU A 4 7.71 -1.24 26.93
C LEU A 4 8.07 0.12 26.31
N ILE A 5 8.40 1.12 27.13
CA ILE A 5 8.86 2.43 26.64
C ILE A 5 10.30 2.32 26.14
N GLN A 6 11.16 1.63 26.89
CA GLN A 6 12.58 1.43 26.56
C GLN A 6 12.78 0.53 25.34
N THR A 7 11.91 -0.47 25.15
CA THR A 7 11.93 -1.35 23.97
C THR A 7 11.18 -0.78 22.76
N GLY A 8 10.64 0.44 22.85
CA GLY A 8 9.93 1.11 21.75
C GLY A 8 8.51 0.59 21.47
N GLY A 9 7.92 -0.21 22.37
CA GLY A 9 6.53 -0.65 22.28
C GLY A 9 5.51 0.43 22.68
N LEU A 10 5.92 1.47 23.39
CA LEU A 10 5.14 2.68 23.68
C LEU A 10 5.85 3.91 23.11
N HIS A 11 5.14 4.70 22.32
CA HIS A 11 5.68 5.86 21.60
C HIS A 11 5.33 7.18 22.29
N ARG A 12 6.00 8.27 21.89
CA ARG A 12 5.79 9.61 22.47
C ARG A 12 4.37 10.13 22.33
N ASP A 13 3.76 9.83 21.19
CA ASP A 13 2.39 10.17 20.83
C ASP A 13 1.36 9.18 21.39
N THR A 14 1.80 8.11 22.05
CA THR A 14 0.87 7.14 22.64
C THR A 14 0.09 7.82 23.76
N ALA A 15 -1.24 7.78 23.65
CA ALA A 15 -2.13 8.26 24.69
C ALA A 15 -2.02 7.33 25.91
N VAL A 16 -1.70 7.93 27.05
CA VAL A 16 -1.60 7.25 28.33
C VAL A 16 -2.55 7.89 29.33
N TRP A 17 -3.11 7.06 30.23
CA TRP A 17 -3.96 7.51 31.31
C TRP A 17 -3.49 6.89 32.62
N ARG A 18 -3.56 7.65 33.71
CA ARG A 18 -3.36 7.16 35.07
C ARG A 18 -4.31 7.85 36.03
N LYS A 19 -4.56 7.21 37.16
CA LYS A 19 -5.31 7.79 38.28
C LYS A 19 -4.71 9.14 38.70
N GLY A 20 -5.51 10.20 38.66
CA GLY A 20 -5.10 11.59 38.91
C GLY A 20 -4.99 12.46 37.66
N LEU A 21 -5.10 11.88 36.45
CA LEU A 21 -5.29 12.64 35.22
C LEU A 21 -6.78 12.79 34.91
N ASN A 22 -7.18 14.01 34.57
CA ASN A 22 -8.57 14.32 34.22
C ASN A 22 -8.96 13.79 32.83
N ASP A 23 -7.98 13.56 31.95
CA ASP A 23 -8.18 13.04 30.60
C ASP A 23 -6.96 12.23 30.13
N TRP A 24 -7.08 11.58 28.97
CA TRP A 24 -5.97 10.97 28.26
C TRP A 24 -4.96 12.02 27.83
N ILE A 25 -3.68 11.78 28.10
CA ILE A 25 -2.60 12.68 27.73
C ILE A 25 -1.52 11.89 27.02
N THR A 26 -0.89 12.47 26.01
CA THR A 26 0.22 11.85 25.29
C THR A 26 1.41 11.61 26.22
N LEU A 27 2.13 10.50 25.99
CA LEU A 27 3.22 10.04 26.85
C LEU A 27 4.32 11.10 27.01
N ASP A 28 4.61 11.86 25.96
CA ASP A 28 5.57 12.97 25.96
C ASP A 28 5.24 14.10 26.95
N LYS A 29 3.97 14.29 27.28
CA LYS A 29 3.48 15.29 28.25
C LYS A 29 3.35 14.73 29.67
N THR A 30 3.77 13.49 29.89
CA THR A 30 3.75 12.85 31.21
C THR A 30 5.16 12.64 31.76
N GLU A 31 5.23 12.29 33.05
CA GLU A 31 6.47 11.94 33.73
C GLU A 31 7.18 10.73 33.08
N LEU A 32 6.46 9.92 32.30
CA LEU A 32 7.02 8.80 31.56
C LEU A 32 7.94 9.24 30.41
N ASN A 33 7.88 10.50 29.97
CA ASN A 33 8.75 11.05 28.94
C ASN A 33 10.25 11.02 29.32
N GLN A 34 10.58 10.88 30.61
CA GLN A 34 11.96 10.72 31.05
C GLN A 34 12.56 9.36 30.68
N PHE A 35 11.72 8.35 30.44
CA PHE A 35 12.14 7.00 30.05
C PHE A 35 12.14 6.82 28.53
N VAL A 36 11.70 7.82 27.77
CA VAL A 36 11.75 7.80 26.32
C VAL A 36 13.17 8.10 25.87
N ASP A 37 13.76 7.16 25.15
CA ASP A 37 15.05 7.40 24.52
C ASP A 37 14.93 8.57 23.52
N ARG A 38 15.67 9.66 23.80
CA ARG A 38 15.66 10.88 22.97
C ARG A 38 16.64 10.82 21.81
N THR A 39 17.50 9.81 21.79
CA THR A 39 18.44 9.58 20.69
C THR A 39 17.78 8.85 19.52
N LEU A 40 16.64 8.20 19.76
CA LEU A 40 15.85 7.54 18.73
C LEU A 40 14.91 8.55 18.06
N PRO A 41 14.89 8.62 16.70
CA PRO A 41 13.93 9.45 15.99
C PRO A 41 12.50 8.96 16.29
N PRO A 42 11.49 9.85 16.25
CA PRO A 42 10.11 9.44 16.38
C PRO A 42 9.81 8.34 15.35
N PRO A 43 8.98 7.34 15.69
CA PRO A 43 8.58 6.31 14.75
C PRO A 43 8.04 6.98 13.49
N LEU A 44 8.43 6.50 12.31
CA LEU A 44 7.82 6.92 11.06
C LEU A 44 6.32 6.63 11.15
N THR A 45 5.52 7.67 11.34
CA THR A 45 4.07 7.54 11.27
C THR A 45 3.72 7.15 9.84
N GLY A 46 2.70 6.29 9.68
CA GLY A 46 2.30 5.79 8.36
C GLY A 46 2.02 6.91 7.34
N GLN A 47 1.64 8.09 7.83
CA GLN A 47 1.43 9.30 7.01
C GLN A 47 2.69 9.78 6.28
N HIS A 48 3.89 9.58 6.84
CA HIS A 48 5.16 10.00 6.24
C HIS A 48 5.80 8.93 5.35
N VAL A 49 5.17 7.76 5.22
CA VAL A 49 5.63 6.70 4.34
C VAL A 49 5.42 7.11 2.88
N ASN A 50 6.49 7.07 2.08
CA ASN A 50 6.42 7.36 0.65
C ASN A 50 5.36 6.48 -0.04
N ASN A 51 4.48 7.11 -0.80
CA ASN A 51 3.35 6.46 -1.48
C ASN A 51 3.54 6.34 -3.01
N THR A 52 4.72 6.64 -3.54
CA THR A 52 4.97 6.60 -4.99
C THR A 52 4.72 5.20 -5.57
N MET A 53 5.14 4.15 -4.87
CA MET A 53 4.99 2.78 -5.35
C MET A 53 3.52 2.34 -5.41
N VAL A 54 2.73 2.68 -4.39
CA VAL A 54 1.29 2.37 -4.39
C VAL A 54 0.53 3.16 -5.46
N TRP A 55 1.01 4.35 -5.84
CA TRP A 55 0.45 5.08 -6.98
C TRP A 55 0.72 4.40 -8.32
N ILE A 56 1.92 3.83 -8.52
CA ILE A 56 2.20 2.99 -9.70
C ILE A 56 1.25 1.79 -9.72
N LEU A 57 1.07 1.14 -8.58
CA LEU A 57 0.09 0.05 -8.43
C LEU A 57 -1.35 0.51 -8.72
N ALA A 58 -1.75 1.72 -8.31
CA ALA A 58 -3.08 2.26 -8.57
C ALA A 58 -3.40 2.35 -10.07
N PHE A 59 -2.38 2.65 -10.89
CA PHE A 59 -2.51 2.69 -12.35
C PHE A 59 -2.26 1.33 -13.03
N ALA A 60 -2.02 0.25 -12.27
CA ALA A 60 -1.73 -1.07 -12.80
C ALA A 60 -2.77 -1.62 -13.79
N PRO A 61 -4.09 -1.37 -13.66
CA PRO A 61 -5.05 -1.82 -14.67
C PRO A 61 -4.82 -1.22 -16.06
N ILE A 62 -4.52 0.09 -16.13
CA ILE A 62 -4.24 0.78 -17.40
C ILE A 62 -2.87 0.36 -17.96
N LEU A 63 -1.86 0.24 -17.08
CA LEU A 63 -0.55 -0.27 -17.48
C LEU A 63 -0.62 -1.71 -17.99
N GLY A 64 -1.47 -2.52 -17.36
CA GLY A 64 -1.77 -3.89 -17.78
C GLY A 64 -2.36 -3.93 -19.18
N LEU A 65 -3.44 -3.17 -19.42
CA LEU A 65 -4.06 -3.06 -20.74
C LEU A 65 -3.05 -2.62 -21.82
N PHE A 66 -2.21 -1.63 -21.51
CA PHE A 66 -1.13 -1.23 -22.43
C PHE A 66 -0.17 -2.38 -22.74
N LEU A 67 0.24 -3.16 -21.74
CA LEU A 67 1.09 -4.34 -21.94
C LEU A 67 0.39 -5.45 -22.73
N GLU A 68 -0.90 -5.64 -22.53
CA GLU A 68 -1.70 -6.60 -23.31
C GLU A 68 -1.68 -6.24 -24.80
N TYR A 69 -1.95 -4.98 -25.15
CA TYR A 69 -1.85 -4.51 -26.55
C TYR A 69 -0.43 -4.59 -27.10
N PHE A 70 0.58 -4.27 -26.29
CA PHE A 70 1.98 -4.40 -26.69
C PHE A 70 2.34 -5.85 -27.04
N VAL A 71 1.96 -6.80 -26.19
CA VAL A 71 2.19 -8.23 -26.42
C VAL A 71 1.37 -8.73 -27.61
N ALA A 72 0.10 -8.35 -27.71
CA ALA A 72 -0.74 -8.69 -28.85
C ALA A 72 -0.13 -8.21 -30.17
N GLY A 73 0.41 -6.98 -30.21
CA GLY A 73 1.09 -6.44 -31.39
C GLY A 73 2.31 -7.25 -31.81
N MET A 74 3.13 -7.70 -30.85
CA MET A 74 4.31 -8.52 -31.12
C MET A 74 3.96 -9.91 -31.69
N PHE A 75 2.87 -10.52 -31.19
CA PHE A 75 2.52 -11.92 -31.52
C PHE A 75 1.42 -12.08 -32.58
N SER A 76 0.93 -10.97 -33.15
CA SER A 76 -0.13 -11.02 -34.19
C SER A 76 0.41 -10.91 -35.62
N GLY A 77 1.73 -10.95 -35.81
CA GLY A 77 2.35 -11.00 -37.15
C GLY A 77 2.02 -9.79 -38.03
N GLY A 78 1.80 -8.62 -37.42
CA GLY A 78 1.40 -7.38 -38.12
C GLY A 78 -0.11 -7.27 -38.41
N ASN A 79 -0.91 -8.27 -38.08
CA ASN A 79 -2.37 -8.18 -38.19
C ASN A 79 -2.95 -7.43 -36.98
N VAL A 80 -3.30 -6.16 -37.20
CA VAL A 80 -3.85 -5.27 -36.16
C VAL A 80 -5.23 -5.74 -35.69
N GLU A 81 -6.09 -6.21 -36.60
CA GLU A 81 -7.44 -6.68 -36.27
C GLU A 81 -7.39 -7.92 -35.37
N LEU A 82 -6.50 -8.86 -35.67
CA LEU A 82 -6.26 -10.04 -34.83
C LEU A 82 -5.69 -9.66 -33.45
N ALA A 83 -4.80 -8.67 -33.40
CA ALA A 83 -4.23 -8.19 -32.13
C ALA A 83 -5.32 -7.60 -31.23
N THR A 84 -6.15 -6.72 -31.78
CA THR A 84 -7.26 -6.09 -31.06
C THR A 84 -8.27 -7.12 -30.57
N TYR A 85 -8.71 -8.02 -31.45
CA TYR A 85 -9.64 -9.10 -31.09
C TYR A 85 -9.14 -9.95 -29.92
N LYS A 86 -7.85 -10.34 -29.91
CA LYS A 86 -7.29 -11.13 -28.81
C LYS A 86 -7.28 -10.39 -27.47
N VAL A 87 -7.05 -9.07 -27.48
CA VAL A 87 -7.08 -8.27 -26.24
C VAL A 87 -8.51 -8.14 -25.73
N GLU A 88 -9.47 -7.82 -26.61
CA GLU A 88 -10.89 -7.66 -26.25
C GLU A 88 -11.50 -8.96 -25.71
N GLU A 89 -11.11 -10.11 -26.27
CA GLU A 89 -11.50 -11.44 -25.79
C GLU A 89 -10.74 -11.88 -24.53
N GLY A 90 -9.82 -11.05 -24.00
CA GLY A 90 -9.12 -11.29 -22.75
C GLY A 90 -8.03 -12.35 -22.81
N TYR A 91 -7.51 -12.72 -24.00
CA TYR A 91 -6.45 -13.72 -24.14
C TYR A 91 -5.18 -13.36 -23.34
N TYR A 92 -4.93 -12.07 -23.17
CA TYR A 92 -3.75 -11.55 -22.48
C TYR A 92 -4.04 -11.04 -21.06
N PHE A 93 -5.26 -11.21 -20.54
CA PHE A 93 -5.67 -10.67 -19.23
C PHE A 93 -4.78 -11.15 -18.07
N VAL A 94 -4.20 -12.36 -18.21
CA VAL A 94 -3.22 -12.90 -17.24
C VAL A 94 -2.01 -11.98 -17.04
N ILE A 95 -1.63 -11.19 -18.05
CA ILE A 95 -0.56 -10.19 -17.97
C ILE A 95 -0.94 -9.09 -16.99
N THR A 96 -2.16 -8.57 -17.08
CA THR A 96 -2.67 -7.56 -16.14
C THR A 96 -2.75 -8.09 -14.72
N ILE A 97 -3.23 -9.32 -14.53
CA ILE A 97 -3.24 -9.99 -13.21
C ILE A 97 -1.82 -10.11 -12.66
N ALA A 98 -0.88 -10.63 -13.45
CA ALA A 98 0.50 -10.83 -13.03
C ALA A 98 1.18 -9.51 -12.65
N LEU A 99 0.98 -8.45 -13.45
CA LEU A 99 1.49 -7.11 -13.16
C LEU A 99 0.96 -6.58 -11.82
N ASN A 100 -0.35 -6.69 -11.60
CA ASN A 100 -1.01 -6.22 -10.38
C ASN A 100 -0.43 -6.91 -9.13
N ILE A 101 -0.32 -8.25 -9.17
CA ILE A 101 0.25 -9.03 -8.07
C ILE A 101 1.73 -8.68 -7.87
N MET A 102 2.51 -8.58 -8.95
CA MET A 102 3.93 -8.23 -8.89
C MET A 102 4.14 -6.86 -8.24
N LEU A 103 3.41 -5.83 -8.68
CA LEU A 103 3.52 -4.47 -8.14
C LEU A 103 3.09 -4.40 -6.67
N SER A 104 2.06 -5.16 -6.29
CA SER A 104 1.59 -5.31 -4.91
C SER A 104 2.65 -5.92 -4.00
N ILE A 105 3.30 -7.01 -4.43
CA ILE A 105 4.42 -7.63 -3.71
C ILE A 105 5.62 -6.68 -3.60
N LEU A 106 5.93 -5.92 -4.67
CA LEU A 106 7.05 -4.97 -4.66
C LEU A 106 6.80 -3.79 -3.71
N ASP A 107 5.56 -3.27 -3.66
CA ASP A 107 5.17 -2.25 -2.69
C ASP A 107 5.32 -2.77 -1.25
N GLU A 108 4.77 -3.95 -0.97
CA GLU A 108 4.84 -4.58 0.36
C GLU A 108 6.28 -4.81 0.81
N ARG A 109 7.12 -5.41 -0.05
CA ARG A 109 8.55 -5.65 0.26
C ARG A 109 9.32 -4.35 0.46
N ARG A 110 8.96 -3.28 -0.26
CA ARG A 110 9.59 -1.97 -0.09
C ARG A 110 9.22 -1.36 1.27
N LEU A 111 7.97 -1.52 1.71
CA LEU A 111 7.51 -1.11 3.02
C LEU A 111 8.23 -1.89 4.13
N GLU A 112 8.31 -3.22 4.01
CA GLU A 112 9.01 -4.08 4.97
C GLU A 112 10.48 -3.69 5.09
N LYS A 113 11.18 -3.48 3.96
CA LYS A 113 12.57 -2.99 3.93
C LYS A 113 12.76 -1.60 4.55
N ALA A 114 11.72 -0.78 4.55
CA ALA A 114 11.73 0.53 5.20
C ALA A 114 11.39 0.46 6.71
N GLY A 115 11.22 -0.75 7.27
CA GLY A 115 10.90 -0.97 8.67
C GLY A 115 9.41 -0.81 9.00
N VAL A 116 8.55 -0.73 7.99
CA VAL A 116 7.09 -0.64 8.18
C VAL A 116 6.52 -2.02 8.48
N LYS A 117 5.73 -2.14 9.56
CA LYS A 117 5.04 -3.40 9.89
C LYS A 117 3.85 -3.63 8.94
N THR A 118 3.98 -4.61 8.04
CA THR A 118 2.98 -4.94 7.01
C THR A 118 2.02 -6.08 7.38
N GLU A 119 2.15 -6.65 8.58
CA GLU A 119 1.44 -7.85 9.04
C GLU A 119 -0.08 -7.81 8.81
N LYS A 120 -0.69 -6.63 8.95
CA LYS A 120 -2.13 -6.44 8.80
C LYS A 120 -2.65 -6.63 7.37
N PHE A 121 -1.80 -6.49 6.36
CA PHE A 121 -2.23 -6.45 4.95
C PHE A 121 -1.35 -7.27 3.98
N LYS A 122 -0.16 -7.73 4.38
CA LYS A 122 0.74 -8.51 3.52
C LYS A 122 0.13 -9.80 2.94
N GLY A 123 -0.83 -10.40 3.64
CA GLY A 123 -1.54 -11.60 3.16
C GLY A 123 -2.47 -11.34 1.97
N MET A 124 -2.78 -10.06 1.69
CA MET A 124 -3.75 -9.66 0.66
C MET A 124 -3.09 -9.21 -0.64
N VAL A 125 -1.76 -9.33 -0.79
CA VAL A 125 -1.03 -8.86 -1.98
C VAL A 125 -1.58 -9.42 -3.30
N TRP A 126 -2.18 -10.60 -3.28
CA TRP A 126 -2.80 -11.25 -4.43
C TRP A 126 -4.19 -10.68 -4.79
N LEU A 127 -4.86 -10.03 -3.83
CA LEU A 127 -6.16 -9.40 -3.99
C LEU A 127 -6.03 -7.87 -3.87
N VAL A 128 -5.56 -7.25 -4.96
CA VAL A 128 -5.12 -5.85 -4.99
C VAL A 128 -6.12 -4.83 -4.41
N PRO A 129 -7.44 -4.87 -4.69
CA PRO A 129 -8.38 -3.92 -4.08
C PRO A 129 -8.37 -3.98 -2.55
N VAL A 130 -8.32 -5.19 -1.99
CA VAL A 130 -8.30 -5.40 -0.54
C VAL A 130 -6.96 -4.98 0.04
N TYR A 131 -5.85 -5.31 -0.64
CA TYR A 131 -4.52 -4.83 -0.26
C TYR A 131 -4.45 -3.31 -0.16
N LEU A 132 -4.88 -2.59 -1.21
CA LEU A 132 -4.85 -1.13 -1.24
C LEU A 132 -5.68 -0.52 -0.10
N PHE A 133 -6.89 -1.03 0.11
CA PHE A 133 -7.76 -0.55 1.19
C PHE A 133 -7.13 -0.79 2.57
N GLN A 134 -6.65 -2.00 2.84
CA GLN A 134 -6.06 -2.34 4.14
C GLN A 134 -4.75 -1.59 4.40
N ARG A 135 -3.90 -1.44 3.37
CA ARG A 135 -2.68 -0.63 3.43
C ARG A 135 -2.99 0.82 3.78
N ALA A 136 -4.02 1.43 3.15
CA ALA A 136 -4.44 2.80 3.46
C ALA A 136 -4.86 2.97 4.91
N LYS A 137 -5.67 2.04 5.42
CA LYS A 137 -6.09 2.05 6.82
C LYS A 137 -4.95 1.78 7.79
N ALA A 138 -4.03 0.88 7.45
CA ALA A 138 -2.89 0.54 8.30
C ALA A 138 -1.87 1.68 8.40
N LEU A 139 -1.69 2.47 7.33
CA LEU A 139 -0.75 3.59 7.27
C LEU A 139 -1.41 4.95 7.53
N ASP A 140 -2.71 4.99 7.86
CA ASP A 140 -3.47 6.23 8.01
C ASP A 140 -3.33 7.18 6.80
N GLN A 141 -3.38 6.61 5.59
CA GLN A 141 -3.29 7.31 4.32
C GLN A 141 -4.66 7.43 3.65
N SER A 142 -4.80 8.39 2.73
CA SER A 142 -6.01 8.58 1.93
C SER A 142 -6.36 7.32 1.11
N LEU A 143 -7.66 7.05 0.95
CA LEU A 143 -8.18 5.99 0.07
C LEU A 143 -8.08 6.35 -1.43
N ALA A 144 -7.50 7.50 -1.79
CA ALA A 144 -7.43 7.98 -3.16
C ALA A 144 -6.86 6.94 -4.14
N TYR A 145 -5.75 6.28 -3.82
CA TYR A 145 -5.15 5.29 -4.72
C TYR A 145 -6.01 4.02 -4.87
N PHE A 146 -6.80 3.65 -3.85
CA PHE A 146 -7.77 2.55 -3.95
C PHE A 146 -8.89 2.94 -4.93
N ILE A 147 -9.45 4.14 -4.78
CA ILE A 147 -10.50 4.66 -5.67
C ILE A 147 -9.98 4.76 -7.11
N VAL A 148 -8.76 5.30 -7.28
CA VAL A 148 -8.11 5.42 -8.60
C VAL A 148 -7.91 4.04 -9.22
N TRP A 149 -7.50 3.04 -8.44
CA TRP A 149 -7.40 1.67 -8.95
C TRP A 149 -8.75 1.15 -9.45
N ILE A 150 -9.83 1.36 -8.70
CA ILE A 150 -11.19 0.93 -9.12
C ILE A 150 -11.60 1.64 -10.41
N VAL A 151 -11.41 2.96 -10.49
CA VAL A 151 -11.71 3.72 -11.71
C VAL A 151 -10.87 3.22 -12.89
N CYS A 152 -9.56 3.04 -12.70
CA CYS A 152 -8.66 2.52 -13.73
C CYS A 152 -9.08 1.11 -14.19
N PHE A 153 -9.48 0.26 -13.26
CA PHE A 153 -9.97 -1.09 -13.56
C PHE A 153 -11.26 -1.04 -14.38
N LEU A 154 -12.23 -0.21 -13.99
CA LEU A 154 -13.46 -0.03 -14.74
C LEU A 154 -13.19 0.52 -16.14
N VAL A 155 -12.34 1.55 -16.25
CA VAL A 155 -11.95 2.11 -17.55
C VAL A 155 -11.28 1.02 -18.40
N ALA A 156 -10.32 0.26 -17.86
CA ALA A 156 -9.60 -0.74 -18.65
C ALA A 156 -10.45 -1.91 -19.17
N ASN A 157 -11.60 -2.19 -18.54
CA ASN A 157 -12.44 -3.36 -18.89
C ASN A 157 -13.79 -2.98 -19.51
N TYR A 158 -14.18 -1.71 -19.48
CA TYR A 158 -15.47 -1.22 -20.01
C TYR A 158 -15.31 -0.02 -20.96
N SER A 159 -14.08 0.33 -21.36
CA SER A 159 -13.79 1.32 -22.40
C SER A 159 -14.01 0.79 -23.81
#